data_AF-A0A2K3KET7-F1
#
_entry.id   AF-A0A2K3KET7-F1
#
_cell.length_a   1.000
_cell.length_b   1.000
_cell.length_c   1.000
_cell.angle_alpha   90.00
_cell.angle_beta   90.00
_cell.angle_gamma   90.00
#
_symmetry.space_group_name_H-M   'P 1'
#
loop_
_entity.id
_entity.type
_entity.pdbx_description
1 polymer ?
#
loop_
_entity_poly.entity_id
_entity_poly.type
_entity_poly.pdbx_seq_one_letter_code
_entity_poly.pdbx_strand_id
1 'polypeptide(L)'
;MMFKVDFEKAYDSVDWGYLDDVMGRMSFPTLWRKWIRECVCTATASVLVNGSPTDEFPLRRGLRQGDPLSPFLFLLAAEGLNVLMEAMVA
;
A
#
# COMPACT_ATOMS: atom_id res chain seq x y z
N MET A 1 1.41 -30.62 8.69
CA MET A 1 1.15 -30.05 7.34
C MET A 1 1.56 -28.59 7.39
N MET A 2 2.41 -28.12 6.46
CA MET A 2 2.86 -26.72 6.41
C MET A 2 2.25 -26.07 5.17
N PHE A 3 1.60 -24.93 5.34
CA PHE A 3 1.01 -24.16 4.25
C PHE A 3 1.76 -22.83 4.12
N LYS A 4 2.28 -22.54 2.93
CA LYS A 4 2.97 -21.28 2.62
C LYS A 4 2.13 -20.51 1.62
N VAL A 5 1.84 -19.26 1.95
CA VAL A 5 1.20 -18.29 1.08
C VAL A 5 2.17 -17.14 0.79
N ASP A 6 1.95 -16.47 -0.34
CA ASP A 6 2.72 -15.30 -0.75
C ASP A 6 1.75 -14.23 -1.29
N PHE A 7 2.17 -12.97 -1.27
CA PHE A 7 1.38 -11.86 -1.77
C PHE A 7 1.67 -11.61 -3.25
N GLU A 8 0.65 -11.72 -4.09
CA GLU A 8 0.78 -11.28 -5.48
C GLU A 8 0.96 -9.75 -5.53
N LYS A 9 2.10 -9.31 -6.10
CA LYS A 9 2.45 -7.90 -6.27
C LYS A 9 2.27 -7.11 -4.98
N ALA A 10 2.89 -7.58 -3.90
CA ALA A 10 2.68 -7.09 -2.53
C ALA A 10 2.57 -5.56 -2.39
N TYR A 11 3.48 -4.82 -3.02
CA TYR A 11 3.49 -3.35 -2.99
C TYR A 11 2.38 -2.74 -3.84
N ASP A 12 2.20 -3.20 -5.08
CA ASP A 12 1.17 -2.67 -6.00
C ASP A 12 -0.24 -2.96 -5.48
N SER A 13 -0.37 -4.00 -4.65
CA SER A 13 -1.64 -4.47 -4.10
C SER A 13 -2.10 -3.72 -2.84
N VAL A 14 -1.35 -2.77 -2.29
CA VAL A 14 -1.81 -2.03 -1.10
C VAL A 14 -2.91 -1.04 -1.46
N ASP A 15 -4.09 -1.16 -0.86
CA ASP A 15 -5.16 -0.16 -0.97
C ASP A 15 -4.90 1.03 -0.02
N TRP A 16 -5.03 2.25 -0.55
CA TRP A 16 -4.71 3.47 0.21
C TRP A 16 -5.73 3.80 1.29
N GLY A 17 -7.02 3.47 1.07
CA GLY A 17 -8.06 3.67 2.08
C GLY A 17 -7.87 2.73 3.26
N TYR A 18 -7.63 1.45 2.96
CA TYR A 18 -7.28 0.44 3.95
C TYR A 18 -6.05 0.84 4.78
N LEU A 19 -4.97 1.30 4.13
CA LEU A 19 -3.77 1.75 4.83
C LEU A 19 -4.07 2.92 5.79
N ASP A 20 -4.86 3.90 5.36
CA ASP A 20 -5.27 5.04 6.19
C ASP A 20 -6.13 4.60 7.39
N ASP A 21 -7.03 3.63 7.20
CA ASP A 21 -7.85 3.04 8.26
C ASP A 21 -6.99 2.30 9.30
N VAL A 22 -6.01 1.50 8.85
CA VAL A 22 -5.08 0.80 9.74
C VAL A 22 -4.25 1.79 10.55
N MET A 23 -3.68 2.80 9.91
CA MET A 23 -2.95 3.88 10.59
C MET A 23 -3.84 4.59 11.61
N GLY A 24 -5.11 4.83 11.27
CA GLY A 24 -6.10 5.39 12.19
C GLY A 24 -6.34 4.52 13.42
N ARG A 25 -6.48 3.21 13.25
CA ARG A 25 -6.64 2.25 14.36
C ARG A 25 -5.39 2.15 15.24
N MET A 26 -4.21 2.33 14.65
CA MET A 26 -2.93 2.43 15.36
C MET A 26 -2.68 3.80 16.02
N SER A 27 -3.68 4.68 16.05
CA SER A 27 -3.61 6.01 16.68
C SER A 27 -2.56 6.96 16.07
N PHE A 28 -2.23 6.80 14.79
CA PHE A 28 -1.40 7.78 14.09
C PHE A 28 -2.11 9.14 14.03
N PRO A 29 -1.41 10.27 14.30
CA PRO A 29 -2.04 11.58 14.24
C PRO A 29 -2.59 11.91 12.85
N THR A 30 -3.74 12.60 12.80
CA THR A 30 -4.42 12.99 11.56
C THR A 30 -3.50 13.74 10.58
N LEU A 31 -2.59 14.57 11.09
CA LEU A 31 -1.63 15.29 10.25
C LEU A 31 -0.67 14.35 9.52
N TRP A 32 -0.14 13.35 10.23
CA TRP A 32 0.75 12.35 9.65
C TRP A 32 0.06 11.50 8.59
N ARG A 33 -1.18 11.07 8.88
CA ARG A 33 -2.01 10.34 7.92
C ARG A 33 -2.25 11.13 6.64
N LYS A 34 -2.55 12.44 6.75
CA LYS A 34 -2.69 13.33 5.60
C LYS A 34 -1.39 13.39 4.77
N TRP A 35 -0.23 13.54 5.41
CA TRP A 35 1.04 13.55 4.69
C TRP A 35 1.29 12.24 3.95
N ILE A 36 1.09 11.09 4.60
CA ILE A 36 1.24 9.78 3.94
C ILE A 36 0.28 9.65 2.76
N ARG A 37 -0.99 10.09 2.92
CA ARG A 37 -1.97 10.08 1.85
C ARG A 37 -1.52 10.90 0.64
N GLU A 38 -0.98 12.10 0.86
CA GLU A 38 -0.44 12.92 -0.22
C GLU A 38 0.78 12.27 -0.89
N CYS A 39 1.66 11.62 -0.11
CA CYS A 39 2.82 10.91 -0.65
C CYS A 39 2.44 9.72 -1.56
N VAL A 40 1.39 8.96 -1.22
CA VAL A 40 1.03 7.76 -1.98
C VAL A 40 0.03 8.03 -3.10
N CYS A 41 -0.91 8.97 -2.93
CA CYS A 41 -2.03 9.17 -3.85
C CYS A 41 -1.72 10.06 -5.06
N THR A 42 -0.61 10.79 -5.05
CA THR A 42 -0.27 11.79 -6.09
C THR A 42 0.55 11.20 -7.24
N ALA A 43 0.93 9.93 -7.16
CA ALA A 43 1.75 9.28 -8.17
C ALA A 43 0.98 9.04 -9.48
N THR A 44 1.63 9.40 -10.59
CA THR A 44 1.22 9.05 -11.96
C THR A 44 2.19 8.03 -12.56
N ALA A 45 1.73 7.32 -13.58
CA ALA A 45 2.55 6.39 -14.36
C ALA A 45 2.23 6.52 -15.85
N SER A 46 3.17 6.13 -16.70
CA SER A 46 2.98 5.93 -18.14
C SER A 46 3.53 4.56 -18.54
N VAL A 47 3.03 4.02 -19.64
CA VAL A 47 3.54 2.76 -20.20
C VAL A 47 4.48 3.09 -21.35
N LEU A 48 5.66 2.46 -21.38
CA LEU A 48 6.53 2.56 -22.56
C LEU A 48 6.07 1.56 -23.62
N VAL A 49 5.66 2.05 -24.79
CA VAL A 49 5.31 1.24 -25.96
C VAL A 49 6.38 1.49 -27.02
N ASN A 50 7.15 0.45 -27.36
CA ASN A 50 8.31 0.55 -28.27
C ASN A 50 9.32 1.63 -27.87
N GLY A 51 9.50 1.84 -26.56
CA GLY A 51 10.41 2.85 -26.00
C GLY A 51 9.85 4.26 -25.94
N SER A 52 8.65 4.50 -26.46
CA SER A 52 7.96 5.81 -26.33
C SER A 52 6.91 5.76 -25.21
N PRO A 53 6.85 6.76 -24.31
CA PRO A 53 5.84 6.81 -23.27
C PRO A 53 4.45 7.10 -23.85
N THR A 54 3.44 6.43 -23.30
CA THR A 54 2.03 6.82 -23.44
C THR A 54 1.73 8.07 -22.62
N ASP A 55 0.50 8.58 -22.74
CA ASP A 55 -0.05 9.54 -21.80
C ASP A 55 0.05 9.02 -20.35
N GLU A 56 0.26 9.94 -19.42
CA GLU A 56 0.26 9.63 -18.00
C GLU A 56 -1.16 9.36 -17.50
N PHE A 57 -1.27 8.43 -16.54
CA PHE A 57 -2.48 8.15 -15.82
C PHE A 57 -2.21 8.12 -14.31
N PRO A 58 -3.18 8.52 -13.47
CA PRO A 58 -3.02 8.46 -12.03
C PRO A 58 -3.06 7.01 -11.55
N LEU A 59 -2.20 6.68 -10.60
CA LEU A 59 -2.34 5.44 -9.84
C LEU A 59 -3.55 5.53 -8.91
N ARG A 60 -4.09 4.38 -8.51
CA ARG A 60 -5.27 4.30 -7.62
C ARG A 60 -5.03 3.47 -6.36
N ARG A 61 -3.90 2.77 -6.32
CA ARG A 61 -3.46 1.88 -5.25
C ARG A 61 -1.96 1.66 -5.42
N GLY A 62 -1.37 1.04 -4.41
CA GLY A 62 -0.02 0.56 -4.43
C GLY A 62 0.97 1.49 -3.74
N LEU A 63 2.11 0.93 -3.37
CA LEU A 63 3.25 1.63 -2.80
C LEU A 63 4.40 1.59 -3.80
N ARG A 64 5.11 2.71 -3.95
CA ARG A 64 6.19 2.81 -4.93
C ARG A 64 7.38 1.97 -4.49
N GLN A 65 7.78 0.98 -5.29
CA GLN A 65 9.01 0.24 -5.05
C GLN A 65 10.23 1.17 -5.21
N GLY A 66 11.20 1.06 -4.29
CA GLY A 66 12.35 1.95 -4.23
C GLY A 66 12.11 3.27 -3.45
N ASP A 67 10.87 3.55 -3.04
CA ASP A 67 10.59 4.62 -2.07
C ASP A 67 10.98 4.14 -0.65
N PRO A 68 11.78 4.92 0.10
CA PRO A 68 12.20 4.56 1.46
C PRO A 68 11.05 4.39 2.46
N LEU A 69 9.87 4.98 2.24
CA LEU A 69 8.71 4.82 3.12
C LEU A 69 7.92 3.54 2.84
N SER A 70 7.92 3.07 1.58
CA SER A 70 7.09 1.94 1.15
C SER A 70 7.26 0.67 1.98
N PRO A 71 8.47 0.23 2.37
CA PRO A 71 8.62 -0.95 3.22
C PRO A 71 7.90 -0.82 4.57
N PHE A 72 7.96 0.36 5.20
CA PHE A 72 7.30 0.59 6.48
C PHE A 72 5.78 0.63 6.33
N LEU A 73 5.27 1.34 5.31
CA LEU A 73 3.84 1.40 5.02
C LEU A 73 3.26 0.00 4.70
N PHE A 74 4.03 -0.85 4.01
CA PHE A 74 3.64 -2.24 3.75
C PHE A 74 3.52 -3.05 5.05
N LEU A 75 4.46 -2.88 6.00
CA LEU A 75 4.39 -3.56 7.31
C LEU A 75 3.13 -3.17 8.09
N LEU A 76 2.74 -1.89 8.06
CA LEU A 76 1.49 -1.45 8.70
C LEU A 76 0.28 -2.17 8.07
N ALA A 77 0.20 -2.18 6.74
CA ALA A 77 -0.87 -2.87 6.01
C ALA A 77 -0.91 -4.38 6.32
N ALA A 78 0.25 -5.03 6.38
CA ALA A 78 0.38 -6.45 6.68
C ALA A 78 -0.03 -6.77 8.14
N GLU A 79 0.35 -5.93 9.10
CA GLU A 79 -0.05 -6.09 10.50
C GLU A 79 -1.56 -5.97 10.68
N GLY A 80 -2.18 -4.98 10.03
CA GLY A 80 -3.65 -4.86 10.00
C GLY A 80 -4.33 -6.11 9.46
N LEU A 81 -3.74 -6.76 8.45
CA LEU A 81 -4.26 -7.98 7.86
C LEU A 81 -4.07 -9.16 8.81
N ASN A 82 -2.92 -9.25 9.49
CA ASN A 82 -2.65 -10.28 10.48
C ASN A 82 -3.70 -10.25 11.60
N VAL A 83 -3.98 -9.07 12.16
CA VAL A 83 -5.00 -8.90 13.22
C VAL A 83 -6.40 -9.33 12.73
N LEU A 84 -6.77 -8.97 11.49
CA LEU A 84 -8.05 -9.40 10.92
C LEU A 84 -8.13 -10.93 10.76
N MET A 85 -7.04 -11.56 10.33
CA MET A 85 -6.97 -13.01 10.17
C MET A 85 -7.06 -13.74 11.52
N GLU A 86 -6.35 -13.24 12.55
CA GLU A 86 -6.43 -13.80 13.91
C GLU A 86 -7.84 -13.71 14.47
N ALA A 87 -8.51 -12.57 14.29
CA ALA A 87 -9.89 -12.36 14.73
C ALA A 87 -10.92 -13.25 14.01
N MET A 88 -10.62 -13.73 12.80
CA MET A 88 -11.49 -14.64 12.04
C MET A 88 -11.33 -16.12 12.45
N VAL A 89 -10.20 -16.47 13.07
CA VAL A 89 -9.90 -17.85 13.50
C VAL A 89 -10.31 -18.08 14.96
N ALA A 90 -10.39 -17.02 15.76
CA ALA A 90 -10.93 -17.03 17.11
C ALA A 90 -12.46 -17.22 17.13
#